data_AF-A0A927WES8-F1
#
_entry.id   AF-A0A927WES8-F1
#
_cell.length_a   1.000
_cell.length_b   1.000
_cell.length_c   1.000
_cell.angle_alpha   90.00
_cell.angle_beta   90.00
_cell.angle_gamma   90.00
#
_symmetry.space_group_name_H-M   'P 1'
#
loop_
_entity.id
_entity.type
_entity.pdbx_description
1 polymer ?
#
loop_
_entity_poly.entity_id
_entity_poly.type
_entity_poly.pdbx_seq_one_letter_code
_entity_poly.pdbx_strand_id
1 'polypeptide(L)' 'MVATPAMATDYLANPRSMKFHYSTCRTIKHPENFIPYSSREAAVNDGYAACKVCHP' A
#
# COMPACT_ATOMS: atom_id res chain seq x y z
N MET A 1 0.48 19.27 19.65
CA MET A 1 0.22 19.70 18.26
C MET A 1 1.38 19.17 17.43
N VAL A 2 1.26 18.23 16.50
CA VAL A 2 0.18 17.85 15.57
C VAL A 2 0.35 16.34 15.33
N ALA A 3 -0.62 15.51 15.73
CA ALA A 3 -0.74 14.19 15.12
C ALA A 3 -1.48 14.45 13.82
N THR A 4 -0.70 14.65 12.75
CA THR A 4 -1.18 14.73 11.37
C THR A 4 -2.18 13.59 11.18
N PRO A 5 -3.34 13.79 10.53
CA PRO A 5 -4.22 12.67 10.27
C PRO A 5 -3.37 11.60 9.61
N ALA A 6 -3.24 10.45 10.28
CA ALA A 6 -2.95 9.22 9.59
C ALA A 6 -4.11 9.12 8.60
N MET A 7 -3.90 9.69 7.41
CA MET A 7 -4.56 9.21 6.23
C MET A 7 -4.20 7.75 6.28
N ALA A 8 -5.15 6.95 6.76
CA ALA A 8 -5.17 5.52 6.56
C ALA A 8 -5.28 5.36 5.05
N THR A 9 -4.20 5.67 4.35
CA THR A 9 -4.06 5.34 2.96
C THR A 9 -3.72 3.88 3.05
N ASP A 10 -4.74 3.03 3.10
CA ASP A 10 -4.57 1.59 3.29
C ASP A 10 -3.60 1.10 2.23
N TYR A 11 -2.36 0.85 2.65
CA TYR A 11 -1.31 0.39 1.77
C TYR A 11 -1.62 -1.07 1.50
N LEU A 12 -2.13 -1.36 0.31
CA LEU A 12 -2.48 -2.71 -0.10
C LEU A 12 -1.28 -3.33 -0.81
N ALA A 13 -0.63 -4.28 -0.17
CA ALA A 13 0.46 -5.06 -0.73
C ALA A 13 -0.07 -6.29 -1.48
N ASN A 14 0.35 -6.48 -2.72
CA ASN A 14 0.03 -7.65 -3.51
C ASN A 14 1.12 -8.71 -3.37
N PRO A 15 0.89 -9.82 -2.64
CA PRO A 15 1.86 -10.91 -2.48
C PRO A 15 2.24 -11.56 -3.82
N ARG A 16 1.37 -11.50 -4.84
CA ARG A 16 1.65 -12.10 -6.15
C ARG A 16 2.60 -11.28 -7.01
N SER A 17 2.54 -9.96 -6.91
CA SER A 17 3.36 -9.04 -7.71
C SER A 17 4.51 -8.41 -6.92
N MET A 18 4.60 -8.69 -5.62
CA MET A 18 5.52 -8.06 -4.68
C MET A 18 5.52 -6.52 -4.77
N LYS A 19 4.32 -5.95 -4.96
CA LYS A 19 4.12 -4.50 -5.05
C LYS A 19 3.04 -4.04 -4.11
N PHE A 20 3.26 -2.92 -3.45
CA PHE A 20 2.23 -2.26 -2.65
C PHE A 20 1.68 -1.03 -3.36
N HIS A 21 0.40 -0.79 -3.11
CA HIS A 21 -0.45 0.18 -3.77
C HIS A 21 -1.24 0.94 -2.70
N TYR A 22 -1.79 2.11 -3.03
CA TYR A 22 -2.86 2.70 -2.22
C TYR A 22 -4.20 1.99 -2.50
N SER A 23 -5.10 1.90 -1.52
CA SER A 23 -6.45 1.36 -1.71
C SER A 23 -7.25 2.02 -2.82
N THR A 24 -6.94 3.27 -3.15
CA THR A 24 -7.56 4.05 -4.24
C THR A 24 -6.88 3.86 -5.60
N CYS A 25 -5.86 2.99 -5.70
CA CYS A 25 -5.12 2.81 -6.93
C CYS A 25 -5.96 2.10 -8.00
N ARG A 26 -6.13 2.76 -9.15
CA ARG A 26 -6.87 2.23 -10.33
C ARG A 26 -6.37 0.89 -10.87
N THR A 27 -5.16 0.45 -10.49
CA THR A 27 -4.59 -0.83 -10.95
C THR A 27 -5.07 -2.02 -10.12
N ILE A 28 -5.68 -1.77 -8.96
CA ILE A 28 -6.21 -2.81 -8.09
C ILE A 28 -7.53 -3.29 -8.67
N LYS A 29 -7.57 -4.55 -9.11
CA LYS A 29 -8.80 -5.21 -9.58
C LYS A 29 -9.47 -6.07 -8.50
N HIS A 30 -8.66 -6.62 -7.60
CA HIS A 30 -9.07 -7.57 -6.57
C HIS A 30 -8.48 -7.18 -5.22
N PRO A 31 -8.97 -6.12 -4.56
CA PRO A 31 -8.42 -5.63 -3.30
C PRO A 31 -8.46 -6.69 -2.18
N GLU A 32 -9.36 -7.66 -2.26
CA GLU A 32 -9.49 -8.79 -1.34
C GLU A 32 -8.25 -9.69 -1.24
N ASN A 33 -7.42 -9.73 -2.29
CA ASN A 33 -6.21 -10.56 -2.34
C ASN A 33 -4.95 -9.79 -1.87
N PHE A 34 -5.13 -8.58 -1.36
CA PHE A 34 -4.05 -7.70 -0.95
C PHE A 34 -3.96 -7.67 0.58
N ILE A 35 -2.75 -7.53 1.07
CA ILE A 35 -2.44 -7.45 2.49
C ILE A 35 -2.46 -5.97 2.87
N PRO A 36 -3.32 -5.54 3.80
CA PRO A 36 -3.33 -4.15 4.27
C PRO A 36 -2.13 -3.87 5.18
N TYR A 37 -1.47 -2.76 4.94
CA TYR A 37 -0.37 -2.22 5.73
C TYR A 37 -0.74 -0.83 6.25
N SER A 38 -0.39 -0.59 7.50
CA SER A 38 -0.58 0.72 8.14
C SER A 38 0.52 1.72 7.79
N SER A 39 1.66 1.25 7.29
CA SER A 39 2.82 2.08 6.96
C SER A 39 3.51 1.61 5.69
N ARG A 40 3.97 2.59 4.90
CA ARG A 40 4.81 2.37 3.73
C ARG A 40 6.09 1.63 4.09
N GLU A 41 6.77 2.04 5.16
CA GLU A 41 8.04 1.40 5.56
C GLU A 41 7.85 -0.07 5.92
N ALA A 42 6.71 -0.43 6.53
CA ALA A 42 6.42 -1.82 6.87
C ALA A 42 6.30 -2.70 5.61
N ALA A 43 5.63 -2.19 4.56
CA ALA A 43 5.56 -2.89 3.28
C ALA A 43 6.94 -2.99 2.60
N VAL A 44 7.74 -1.93 2.62
CA VAL A 44 9.10 -1.94 2.04
C VAL A 44 10.02 -2.88 2.81
N ASN A 45 9.94 -2.91 4.14
CA ASN A 45 10.73 -3.79 5.00
C ASN A 45 10.41 -5.27 4.75
N ASP A 46 9.16 -5.59 4.42
CA ASP A 46 8.74 -6.94 4.03
C ASP A 46 9.18 -7.31 2.59
N GLY A 47 9.77 -6.37 1.85
CA GLY A 47 10.31 -6.58 0.50
C GLY A 47 9.36 -6.18 -0.63
N TYR A 48 8.25 -5.48 -0.34
CA TYR A 48 7.35 -4.98 -1.37
C TYR A 48 7.88 -3.70 -2.02
N ALA A 49 7.79 -3.63 -3.35
CA ALA A 49 8.12 -2.44 -4.11
C ALA A 49 6.92 -1.49 -4.22
N ALA A 50 7.18 -0.18 -4.15
CA ALA A 50 6.13 0.82 -4.36
C ALA A 50 5.60 0.77 -5.79
N CYS A 51 4.28 0.88 -5.96
CA CYS A 51 3.69 0.97 -7.29
C CYS A 51 4.11 2.27 -8.00
N LYS A 52 4.67 2.15 -9.20
CA LYS A 52 5.06 3.29 -10.06
C LYS A 52 3.87 4.11 -10.62
N VAL A 53 2.63 3.68 -10.38
CA VAL A 53 1.43 4.35 -10.91
C VAL A 53 0.78 5.23 -9.84
N CYS A 54 0.58 4.69 -8.64
CA CYS A 54 0.01 5.46 -7.53
C CYS A 54 1.07 6.08 -6.61
N HIS A 55 2.36 5.81 -6.85
CA HIS A 55 3.51 6.29 -6.05
C HIS A 55 3.22 6.35 -4.55
N PRO A 56 2.98 5.17 -3.94
CA PRO A 56 2.70 5.10 -2.53
C PRO A 56 3.95 5.28 -1.65
#